data_AF-A0A6G2PQ02-F1
#
_entry.id   AF-A0A6G2PQ02-F1
#
_cell.length_a   1.000
_cell.length_b   1.000
_cell.length_c   1.000
_cell.angle_alpha   90.00
_cell.angle_beta   90.00
_cell.angle_gamma   90.00
#
_symmetry.space_group_name_H-M   'P 1'
#
loop_
_entity.id
_entity.type
_entity.pdbx_description
1 polymer ?
#
loop_
_entity_poly.entity_id
_entity_poly.type
_entity_poly.pdbx_seq_one_letter_code
_entity_poly.pdbx_strand_id
1 'polypeptide(L)'
;WKDIWLNEGFATYAEWLYSEQHGGASAQKTFDELYARPAGNELWAYPPGDPGSGENIFGTPVYDRGAMALHELRKAVGDREFFAILRAWAAEHRDGHGTTAQFVRLAEKKSGKPLDSLFHTWLFTKGKPNKG
;
A
#
# COMPACT_ATOMS: atom_id res chain seq x y z
N TRP A 1 -4.63 14.22 -5.74
CA TRP A 1 -5.20 12.91 -6.10
C TRP A 1 -4.17 11.79 -6.22
N LYS A 2 -2.92 12.03 -6.66
CA LYS A 2 -1.87 10.99 -6.76
C LYS A 2 -1.57 10.29 -5.43
N ASP A 3 -1.85 10.95 -4.32
CA ASP A 3 -1.65 10.43 -2.96
C ASP A 3 -2.90 9.78 -2.36
N ILE A 4 -4.01 9.65 -3.11
CA ILE A 4 -5.27 9.11 -2.57
C ILE A 4 -5.16 7.67 -2.10
N TRP A 5 -4.22 6.89 -2.65
CA TRP A 5 -3.91 5.54 -2.19
C TRP A 5 -3.51 5.51 -0.71
N LEU A 6 -2.96 6.59 -0.14
CA LEU A 6 -2.64 6.67 1.29
C LEU A 6 -3.88 6.60 2.17
N ASN A 7 -5.04 7.03 1.68
CA ASN A 7 -6.28 6.90 2.43
C ASN A 7 -6.90 5.52 2.16
N GLU A 8 -7.15 5.22 0.89
CA GLU A 8 -7.90 4.03 0.50
C GLU A 8 -7.10 2.75 0.76
N GLY A 9 -5.80 2.73 0.44
CA GLY A 9 -4.94 1.59 0.71
C GLY A 9 -4.77 1.32 2.20
N PHE A 10 -4.72 2.35 3.05
CA PHE A 10 -4.68 2.17 4.50
C PHE A 10 -6.01 1.62 5.03
N ALA A 11 -7.15 2.13 4.55
CA ALA A 11 -8.46 1.63 4.91
C ALA A 11 -8.62 0.14 4.53
N THR A 12 -8.32 -0.21 3.28
CA THR A 12 -8.36 -1.59 2.79
C THR A 12 -7.39 -2.50 3.55
N TYR A 13 -6.17 -2.04 3.84
CA TYR A 13 -5.24 -2.86 4.61
C TYR A 13 -5.69 -3.06 6.07
N ALA A 14 -6.33 -2.06 6.68
CA ALA A 14 -6.93 -2.20 8.01
C ALA A 14 -8.04 -3.27 8.01
N GLU A 15 -8.83 -3.37 6.95
CA GLU A 15 -9.82 -4.45 6.79
C GLU A 15 -9.14 -5.83 6.73
N TRP A 16 -8.01 -5.96 6.04
CA TRP A 16 -7.25 -7.22 5.99
C TRP A 16 -6.72 -7.60 7.38
N LEU A 17 -6.15 -6.64 8.12
CA LEU A 17 -5.67 -6.85 9.48
C LEU A 17 -6.82 -7.21 10.43
N TYR A 18 -7.98 -6.57 10.27
CA TYR A 18 -9.17 -6.90 11.06
C TYR A 18 -9.64 -8.33 10.78
N SER A 19 -9.75 -8.72 9.50
CA SER A 19 -10.07 -10.10 9.10
C SER A 19 -9.09 -11.09 9.72
N GLU A 20 -7.78 -10.85 9.59
CA GLU A 20 -6.72 -11.70 10.15
C GLU A 20 -6.87 -11.90 11.67
N GLN A 21 -7.21 -10.84 12.41
CA GLN A 21 -7.37 -10.88 13.87
C GLN A 21 -8.67 -11.58 14.33
N HIS A 22 -9.69 -11.64 13.48
CA HIS A 22 -11.02 -12.16 13.82
C HIS A 22 -11.30 -13.53 13.19
N GLY A 23 -10.26 -14.28 12.84
CA GLY A 23 -10.37 -15.66 12.33
C GLY A 23 -10.73 -15.76 10.84
N GLY A 24 -10.66 -14.64 10.11
CA GLY A 24 -10.81 -14.59 8.66
C GLY A 24 -9.52 -14.92 7.92
N ALA A 25 -9.43 -14.51 6.65
CA ALA A 25 -8.22 -14.66 5.85
C ALA A 25 -7.08 -13.80 6.43
N SER A 26 -5.85 -14.32 6.40
CA SER A 26 -4.66 -13.54 6.72
C SER A 26 -4.40 -12.47 5.67
N ALA A 27 -3.65 -11.43 6.04
CA ALA A 27 -3.21 -10.40 5.10
C ALA A 27 -2.38 -11.01 3.96
N GLN A 28 -1.55 -12.02 4.27
CA GLN A 28 -0.76 -12.73 3.25
C GLN A 28 -1.65 -13.54 2.29
N LYS A 29 -2.67 -14.25 2.80
CA LYS A 29 -3.60 -14.98 1.93
C LYS A 29 -4.35 -14.03 0.99
N THR A 30 -4.83 -12.90 1.52
CA THR A 30 -5.53 -11.88 0.73
C THR A 30 -4.62 -11.30 -0.35
N PHE A 31 -3.36 -11.00 0.01
CA PHE A 31 -2.34 -10.57 -0.95
C PHE A 31 -2.11 -11.61 -2.05
N ASP A 32 -1.97 -12.88 -1.70
CA ASP A 32 -1.70 -13.96 -2.66
C ASP A 32 -2.86 -14.15 -3.64
N GLU A 33 -4.10 -14.06 -3.17
CA GLU A 33 -5.31 -14.13 -3.99
C GLU A 33 -5.41 -12.96 -4.98
N LEU A 34 -5.12 -11.74 -4.54
CA LEU A 34 -5.05 -10.56 -5.41
C LEU A 34 -3.92 -10.69 -6.42
N TYR A 35 -2.73 -11.07 -5.96
CA TYR A 35 -1.56 -11.23 -6.82
C TYR A 35 -1.76 -12.35 -7.85
N ALA A 36 -2.56 -13.39 -7.56
CA ALA A 36 -2.86 -14.45 -8.52
C ALA A 36 -3.65 -13.97 -9.75
N ARG A 37 -4.32 -12.81 -9.68
CA ARG A 37 -5.10 -12.25 -10.80
C ARG A 37 -4.21 -12.06 -12.05
N PRO A 38 -4.73 -12.34 -13.26
CA PRO A 38 -3.98 -12.22 -14.51
C PRO A 38 -3.59 -10.77 -14.77
N ALA A 39 -2.48 -10.53 -15.50
CA ALA A 39 -1.96 -9.18 -15.75
C ALA A 39 -2.94 -8.24 -16.48
N GLY A 40 -3.94 -8.77 -17.20
CA GLY A 40 -5.01 -8.00 -17.83
C GLY A 40 -6.20 -7.65 -16.93
N ASN A 41 -6.20 -8.06 -15.65
CA ASN A 41 -7.25 -7.70 -14.70
C ASN A 41 -7.20 -6.20 -14.34
N GLU A 42 -8.36 -5.61 -14.03
CA GLU A 42 -8.51 -4.20 -13.66
C GLU A 42 -7.60 -3.76 -12.50
N LEU A 43 -7.26 -4.69 -11.58
CA LEU A 43 -6.30 -4.47 -10.50
C LEU A 43 -4.98 -3.88 -11.01
N TRP A 44 -4.57 -4.22 -12.22
CA TRP A 44 -3.30 -3.86 -12.83
C TRP A 44 -3.41 -2.72 -13.86
N ALA A 45 -4.61 -2.15 -14.05
CA ALA A 45 -4.89 -1.20 -15.13
C ALA A 45 -4.02 0.07 -15.06
N TYR A 46 -3.71 0.56 -13.87
CA TYR A 46 -2.85 1.74 -13.66
C TYR A 46 -2.11 1.69 -12.31
N PRO A 47 -1.01 2.44 -12.18
CA PRO A 47 -0.28 2.59 -10.91
C PRO A 47 -1.07 3.46 -9.91
N PRO A 48 -1.18 3.07 -8.62
CA PRO A 48 -1.87 3.84 -7.58
C PRO A 48 -1.27 5.22 -7.31
N GLY A 49 0.06 5.36 -7.43
CA GLY A 49 0.78 6.61 -7.25
C GLY A 49 0.67 7.57 -8.45
N ASP A 50 0.07 7.12 -9.56
CA ASP A 50 -0.23 7.96 -10.71
C ASP A 50 -1.52 7.50 -11.43
N PRO A 51 -2.70 7.74 -10.84
CA PRO A 51 -3.97 7.27 -11.39
C PRO A 51 -4.38 8.00 -12.69
N GLY A 52 -3.62 9.03 -13.10
CA GLY A 52 -3.83 9.76 -14.35
C GLY A 52 -5.01 10.73 -14.32
N SER A 53 -6.23 10.23 -14.17
CA SER A 53 -7.47 11.01 -14.17
C SER A 53 -8.19 10.96 -12.81
N GLY A 54 -9.11 11.91 -12.60
CA GLY A 54 -9.96 11.95 -11.41
C GLY A 54 -10.96 10.79 -11.32
N GLU A 55 -11.36 10.19 -12.44
CA GLU A 55 -12.30 9.05 -12.45
C GLU A 55 -11.65 7.76 -11.90
N ASN A 56 -10.34 7.63 -12.08
CA ASN A 56 -9.55 6.49 -11.62
C ASN A 56 -9.22 6.52 -10.12
N ILE A 57 -9.54 7.62 -9.42
CA ILE A 57 -9.17 7.75 -8.00
C ILE A 57 -10.01 6.84 -7.09
N PHE A 58 -11.16 6.36 -7.58
CA PHE A 58 -12.06 5.43 -6.88
C PHE A 58 -11.99 4.00 -7.44
N GLY A 59 -11.03 3.70 -8.32
CA GLY A 59 -10.96 2.39 -8.94
C GLY A 59 -10.10 1.40 -8.16
N THR A 60 -10.34 0.11 -8.43
CA THR A 60 -9.73 -1.06 -7.77
C THR A 60 -8.22 -0.95 -7.52
N PRO A 61 -7.36 -0.45 -8.46
CA PRO A 61 -5.93 -0.33 -8.20
C PRO A 61 -5.56 0.50 -6.98
N VAL A 62 -6.26 1.63 -6.73
CA VAL A 62 -5.93 2.54 -5.63
C VAL A 62 -6.08 1.85 -4.27
N TYR A 63 -7.14 1.06 -4.11
CA TYR A 63 -7.47 0.30 -2.91
C TYR A 63 -6.56 -0.92 -2.77
N ASP A 64 -6.68 -1.87 -3.71
CA ASP A 64 -6.06 -3.19 -3.60
C ASP A 64 -4.54 -3.08 -3.69
N ARG A 65 -3.98 -2.38 -4.70
CA ARG A 65 -2.51 -2.26 -4.80
C ARG A 65 -1.93 -1.33 -3.73
N GLY A 66 -2.69 -0.36 -3.24
CA GLY A 66 -2.32 0.44 -2.08
C GLY A 66 -2.14 -0.43 -0.82
N ALA A 67 -3.10 -1.31 -0.56
CA ALA A 67 -3.02 -2.28 0.53
C ALA A 67 -1.89 -3.31 0.32
N MET A 68 -1.66 -3.77 -0.91
CA MET A 68 -0.53 -4.64 -1.24
C MET A 68 0.83 -3.96 -0.95
N ALA A 69 0.97 -2.66 -1.25
CA ALA A 69 2.19 -1.91 -0.93
C ALA A 69 2.44 -1.82 0.59
N LEU A 70 1.39 -1.62 1.39
CA LEU A 70 1.49 -1.65 2.86
C LEU A 70 1.83 -3.03 3.39
N HIS A 71 1.29 -4.09 2.80
CA HIS A 71 1.64 -5.45 3.19
C HIS A 71 3.11 -5.78 2.92
N GLU A 72 3.62 -5.39 1.75
CA GLU A 72 5.03 -5.57 1.39
C GLU A 72 5.94 -4.72 2.28
N LEU A 73 5.53 -3.50 2.64
CA LEU A 73 6.22 -2.72 3.66
C LEU A 73 6.29 -3.49 4.99
N ARG A 74 5.18 -4.04 5.49
CA ARG A 74 5.14 -4.84 6.73
C ARG A 74 6.12 -6.01 6.66
N LYS A 75 6.17 -6.74 5.55
CA LYS A 75 7.13 -7.84 5.33
C LYS A 75 8.58 -7.35 5.32
N ALA A 76 8.84 -6.22 4.68
CA ALA A 76 10.18 -5.67 4.55
C ALA A 76 10.75 -5.16 5.88
N VAL A 77 9.93 -4.51 6.71
CA VAL A 77 10.40 -3.86 7.95
C VAL A 77 10.13 -4.67 9.21
N GLY A 78 9.18 -5.61 9.18
CA GLY A 78 8.71 -6.37 10.34
C GLY A 78 7.55 -5.69 11.06
N ASP A 79 6.75 -6.47 11.81
CA ASP A 79 5.51 -6.00 12.44
C ASP A 79 5.71 -4.83 13.41
N ARG A 80 6.73 -4.91 14.28
CA ARG A 80 6.98 -3.89 15.30
C ARG A 80 7.25 -2.53 14.66
N GLU A 81 8.17 -2.49 13.71
CA GLU A 81 8.56 -1.31 12.96
C GLU A 81 7.40 -0.81 12.10
N PHE A 82 6.67 -1.70 11.44
CA PHE A 82 5.51 -1.37 10.61
C PHE A 82 4.44 -0.63 11.41
N PHE A 83 3.99 -1.19 12.53
CA PHE A 83 2.99 -0.52 13.36
C PHE A 83 3.51 0.76 14.02
N ALA A 84 4.82 0.86 14.27
CA ALA A 84 5.43 2.12 14.73
C ALA A 84 5.41 3.20 13.63
N ILE A 85 5.62 2.83 12.37
CA ILE A 85 5.49 3.73 11.21
C ILE A 85 4.04 4.20 11.07
N LEU A 86 3.05 3.31 11.12
CA LEU A 86 1.63 3.70 10.97
C LEU A 86 1.19 4.68 12.06
N ARG A 87 1.56 4.42 13.33
CA ARG A 87 1.25 5.32 14.44
C ARG A 87 1.91 6.69 14.28
N ALA A 88 3.18 6.73 13.85
CA ALA A 88 3.88 7.98 13.60
C ALA A 88 3.23 8.75 12.45
N TRP A 89 2.90 8.07 11.35
CA TRP A 89 2.25 8.67 10.19
C TRP A 89 0.92 9.34 10.56
N ALA A 90 0.06 8.59 11.27
CA ALA A 90 -1.25 9.09 11.73
C ALA A 90 -1.13 10.25 12.72
N ALA A 91 -0.11 10.24 13.59
CA ALA A 91 0.12 11.34 14.53
C ALA A 91 0.63 12.61 13.83
N GLU A 92 1.53 12.48 12.86
CA GLU A 92 2.12 13.61 12.12
C GLU A 92 1.15 14.27 11.14
N HIS A 93 0.13 13.54 10.66
CA HIS A 93 -0.78 14.00 9.60
C HIS A 93 -2.25 14.01 10.02
N ARG A 94 -2.53 14.06 11.33
CA ARG A 94 -3.89 14.03 11.89
C ARG A 94 -4.83 15.11 11.32
N ASP A 95 -4.27 16.28 10.99
CA ASP A 95 -5.03 17.47 10.55
C ASP A 95 -4.53 18.03 9.21
N GLY A 96 -3.82 17.22 8.41
CA GLY A 96 -3.12 17.71 7.21
C GLY A 96 -3.12 16.75 6.03
N HIS A 97 -2.53 17.21 4.92
CA HIS A 97 -2.32 16.40 3.72
C HIS A 97 -0.92 15.78 3.74
N GLY A 98 -0.85 14.46 3.75
CA GLY A 98 0.40 13.71 3.57
C GLY A 98 0.62 13.34 2.11
N THR A 99 1.88 13.33 1.69
CA THR A 99 2.33 12.87 0.38
C THR A 99 3.01 11.51 0.47
N THR A 100 2.96 10.75 -0.61
CA THR A 100 3.68 9.47 -0.76
C THR A 100 5.16 9.62 -0.39
N ALA A 101 5.80 10.70 -0.85
CA ALA A 101 7.20 10.96 -0.55
C ALA A 101 7.47 11.22 0.95
N GLN A 102 6.54 11.86 1.68
CA GLN A 102 6.65 12.00 3.13
C GLN A 102 6.50 10.65 3.83
N PHE A 103 5.56 9.81 3.39
CA PHE A 103 5.36 8.48 3.97
C PHE A 103 6.59 7.59 3.78
N VAL A 104 7.14 7.54 2.56
CA VAL A 104 8.37 6.79 2.24
C VAL A 104 9.52 7.23 3.16
N ARG A 105 9.78 8.54 3.25
CA ARG A 105 10.85 9.07 4.11
C ARG A 105 10.66 8.73 5.59
N LEU A 106 9.42 8.77 6.09
CA LEU A 106 9.12 8.38 7.46
C LEU A 106 9.40 6.89 7.68
N ALA A 107 8.97 6.04 6.74
CA ALA A 107 9.17 4.60 6.80
C ALA A 107 10.66 4.23 6.79
N GLU A 108 11.45 4.85 5.93
CA GLU A 108 12.91 4.65 5.88
C GLU A 108 13.58 5.14 7.15
N LYS A 109 13.22 6.33 7.64
CA LYS A 109 13.77 6.89 8.89
C LYS A 109 13.50 5.98 10.09
N LYS A 110 12.32 5.38 10.18
CA LYS A 110 11.92 4.51 11.30
C LYS A 110 12.51 3.10 11.20
N SER A 111 12.63 2.57 9.99
CA SER A 111 13.12 1.19 9.77
C SER A 111 14.63 1.10 9.56
N GLY A 112 15.29 2.19 9.17
CA GLY A 112 16.69 2.18 8.74
C GLY A 112 16.95 1.44 7.43
N LYS A 113 15.90 1.11 6.67
CA LYS A 113 15.97 0.34 5.42
C LYS A 113 15.73 1.26 4.20
N PRO A 114 16.40 1.02 3.06
CA PRO A 114 16.04 1.65 1.81
C PRO A 114 14.74 1.04 1.29
N LEU A 115 13.72 1.87 1.04
CA LEU A 115 12.37 1.42 0.68
C LEU A 115 11.89 1.98 -0.67
N ASP A 116 12.65 2.90 -1.28
CA ASP A 116 12.31 3.50 -2.58
C ASP A 116 11.93 2.46 -3.65
N SER A 117 12.74 1.40 -3.83
CA SER A 117 12.49 0.36 -4.83
C SER A 117 11.19 -0.41 -4.57
N LEU A 118 10.85 -0.64 -3.29
CA LEU A 118 9.60 -1.31 -2.90
C LEU A 118 8.41 -0.43 -3.29
N PHE A 119 8.41 0.83 -2.87
CA PHE A 119 7.32 1.74 -3.19
C PHE A 119 7.22 2.02 -4.69
N HIS A 120 8.35 2.13 -5.39
CA HIS A 120 8.38 2.25 -6.85
C HIS A 120 7.67 1.07 -7.52
N THR A 121 8.04 -0.15 -7.13
CA THR A 121 7.49 -1.39 -7.69
C THR A 121 5.97 -1.47 -7.52
N TRP A 122 5.47 -1.17 -6.32
CA TRP A 122 4.06 -1.37 -6.01
C TRP A 122 3.16 -0.20 -6.41
N LEU A 123 3.66 1.04 -6.29
CA LEU A 123 2.85 2.25 -6.50
C LEU A 123 3.04 2.90 -7.86
N PHE A 124 4.16 2.70 -8.55
CA PHE A 124 4.51 3.47 -9.75
C PHE A 124 4.75 2.61 -11.00
N THR A 125 5.06 1.32 -10.85
CA THR A 125 5.17 0.40 -11.99
C THR A 125 3.80 0.13 -12.62
N LYS A 126 3.72 0.26 -13.95
CA LYS A 126 2.53 -0.06 -14.75
C LYS A 126 2.33 -1.58 -14.85
N GLY A 127 1.08 -2.02 -14.82
CA GLY A 127 0.75 -3.44 -14.88
C GLY A 127 1.06 -4.19 -13.59
N LYS A 128 1.07 -5.52 -13.71
CA LYS A 128 1.37 -6.46 -12.62
C LYS A 128 2.88 -6.45 -12.32
N PRO A 129 3.32 -6.21 -11.06
CA PRO A 129 4.73 -6.30 -10.71
C PRO A 129 5.30 -7.69 -10.97
N ASN A 130 6.51 -7.78 -11.53
CA ASN A 130 7.21 -9.05 -11.65
C ASN A 130 7.54 -9.59 -10.26
N LYS A 131 7.48 -10.91 -10.07
CA LYS A 131 8.12 -11.55 -8.92
C LYS A 131 9.63 -11.35 -9.11
N GLY A 132 10.24 -10.55 -8.24
CA GLY A 132 11.70 -10.45 -8.14
C GLY A 132 12.31 -11.79 -7.76
#